data_AF-A0A3B8W3F9-F1
#
_entry.id   AF-A0A3B8W3F9-F1
#
_cell.length_a   1.000
_cell.length_b   1.000
_cell.length_c   1.000
_cell.angle_alpha   90.00
_cell.angle_beta   90.00
_cell.angle_gamma   90.00
#
_symmetry.space_group_name_H-M   'P 1'
#
loop_
_entity.id
_entity.type
_entity.pdbx_description
1 polymer ?
#
loop_
_entity_poly.entity_id
_entity_poly.type
_entity_poly.pdbx_seq_one_letter_code
_entity_poly.pdbx_strand_id
1 'polypeptide(L)' 'MNTLLFFPGVGFNEILLIGIFVLIFFGAKKIPDFMKGLGKGVREFKDAVKDVKKEVEDGKQAGRLEE' A
#
# COMPACT_ATOMS: atom_id res chain seq x y z
N MET A 1 -9.18 -35.92 -18.07
CA MET A 1 -7.98 -35.35 -17.42
C MET A 1 -8.33 -33.92 -17.05
N ASN A 2 -8.82 -33.73 -15.83
CA ASN A 2 -9.47 -32.48 -15.43
C ASN A 2 -8.42 -31.44 -15.01
N THR A 3 -8.02 -30.59 -15.95
CA THR A 3 -7.31 -29.32 -15.70
C THR A 3 -8.22 -28.26 -15.05
N LEU A 4 -9.46 -28.61 -14.70
CA LEU A 4 -10.53 -27.73 -14.21
C LEU A 4 -10.77 -27.82 -12.69
N LEU A 5 -9.90 -28.50 -11.94
CA LEU A 5 -9.88 -28.44 -10.46
C LEU A 5 -9.19 -27.15 -9.95
N PHE A 6 -9.38 -26.04 -10.67
CA PHE A 6 -8.61 -24.80 -10.53
C PHE A 6 -8.98 -23.95 -9.30
N PHE A 7 -9.92 -24.35 -8.44
CA PHE A 7 -10.18 -23.62 -7.20
C PHE A 7 -10.93 -24.45 -6.15
N PRO A 8 -10.26 -24.82 -5.06
CA PRO A 8 -10.79 -24.47 -3.74
C PRO A 8 -9.69 -23.92 -2.81
N GLY A 9 -8.72 -23.21 -3.38
CA GLY A 9 -7.64 -22.59 -2.62
C GLY A 9 -6.47 -22.35 -3.54
N VAL A 10 -6.07 -21.08 -3.70
CA VAL A 10 -4.82 -20.75 -4.37
C VAL A 10 -3.71 -21.37 -3.51
N GLY A 11 -3.19 -22.51 -3.96
CA GLY A 11 -2.08 -23.19 -3.28
C GLY A 11 -0.83 -22.32 -3.32
N PHE A 12 0.09 -22.57 -2.40
CA PHE A 12 1.40 -21.91 -2.39
C PHE A 12 2.12 -22.05 -3.74
N ASN A 13 1.92 -23.18 -4.43
CA ASN A 13 2.51 -23.47 -5.74
C ASN A 13 2.02 -22.50 -6.84
N GLU A 14 0.72 -22.23 -6.94
CA GLU A 14 0.17 -21.25 -7.89
C GLU A 14 0.69 -19.83 -7.62
N ILE A 15 0.73 -19.41 -6.35
CA ILE A 15 1.27 -18.10 -5.97
C ILE A 15 2.75 -17.98 -6.35
N LEU A 16 3.54 -19.05 -6.14
CA LEU A 16 4.94 -19.08 -6.52
C LEU A 16 5.11 -18.98 -8.05
N LEU A 17 4.28 -19.70 -8.82
CA LEU A 17 4.32 -19.69 -10.28
C LEU A 17 3.96 -18.30 -10.84
N ILE A 18 2.92 -17.67 -10.32
CA ILE A 18 2.53 -16.29 -10.68
C ILE A 18 3.66 -15.33 -10.29
N GLY A 19 4.21 -15.48 -9.08
CA GLY A 19 5.33 -14.67 -8.59
C GLY A 19 6.54 -14.73 -9.53
N ILE A 20 6.91 -15.92 -10.00
CA ILE A 20 8.01 -16.13 -10.97
C ILE A 20 7.69 -15.45 -12.31
N PHE A 21 6.47 -15.59 -12.82
CA PHE A 21 6.04 -14.91 -14.04
C PHE A 21 6.21 -13.39 -13.88
N VAL A 22 5.64 -12.81 -12.83
CA VAL A 22 5.77 -11.36 -12.56
C VAL A 22 7.25 -10.96 -12.42
N LEU A 23 8.08 -11.80 -11.80
CA LEU A 23 9.52 -11.54 -11.64
C LEU A 23 10.29 -11.51 -12.96
N ILE A 24 9.91 -12.33 -13.93
CA ILE A 24 10.52 -12.34 -15.28
C ILE A 24 10.08 -11.10 -16.07
N PHE A 25 8.79 -10.77 -16.03
CA PHE A 25 8.24 -9.63 -16.79
C PHE A 25 8.65 -8.27 -16.21
N PHE A 26 8.61 -8.11 -14.89
CA PHE A 26 8.91 -6.85 -14.22
C PHE A 26 10.36 -6.77 -13.72
N GLY A 27 11.02 -7.91 -13.50
CA GLY A 27 12.35 -7.99 -12.90
C GLY A 27 12.31 -8.04 -11.37
N ALA A 28 13.18 -8.86 -10.78
CA ALA A 28 13.24 -9.06 -9.32
C ALA A 28 13.53 -7.79 -8.50
N LYS A 29 14.13 -6.78 -9.13
CA LYS A 29 14.45 -5.50 -8.50
C LYS A 29 13.32 -4.47 -8.57
N LYS A 30 12.39 -4.56 -9.54
CA LYS A 30 11.36 -3.52 -9.71
C LYS A 30 10.25 -3.59 -8.68
N ILE A 31 9.83 -4.78 -8.28
CA ILE A 31 8.80 -4.96 -7.25
C ILE A 31 9.21 -4.31 -5.91
N PRO A 32 10.39 -4.64 -5.32
CA PRO A 32 10.77 -4.03 -4.05
C PRO A 32 11.07 -2.53 -4.16
N ASP A 33 11.57 -2.06 -5.30
CA ASP A 33 11.84 -0.63 -5.51
C ASP A 33 10.53 0.16 -5.62
N PHE A 34 9.54 -0.37 -6.34
CA PHE A 34 8.18 0.16 -6.40
C PHE A 34 7.51 0.18 -5.02
N MET A 35 7.61 -0.90 -4.25
CA MET A 35 7.08 -0.97 -2.88
C MET A 35 7.75 0.06 -1.96
N LYS A 36 9.07 0.27 -2.08
CA LYS A 36 9.79 1.31 -1.32
C LYS A 36 9.32 2.71 -1.71
N GLY A 37 9.13 2.97 -3.00
CA GLY A 37 8.60 4.24 -3.51
C GLY A 37 7.19 4.53 -3.01
N LEU A 38 6.27 3.58 -3.17
CA LEU A 38 4.91 3.68 -2.63
C LEU A 38 4.91 3.83 -1.12
N GLY A 39 5.72 3.06 -0.40
CA GLY A 39 5.79 3.12 1.06
C GLY A 39 6.22 4.50 1.57
N LYS A 40 7.19 5.13 0.90
CA LYS A 40 7.60 6.51 1.20
C LYS A 40 6.47 7.51 0.90
N GLY A 41 5.84 7.42 -0.27
CA GLY A 41 4.76 8.32 -0.66
C GLY A 41 3.54 8.22 0.27
N VAL A 42 3.13 7.01 0.67
CA VAL A 42 2.04 6.80 1.64
C VAL A 42 2.40 7.36 3.01
N ARG A 43 3.67 7.24 3.44
CA ARG A 43 4.13 7.79 4.71
C ARG A 43 4.10 9.33 4.71
N GLU A 44 4.68 9.97 3.70
CA GLU A 44 4.66 11.43 3.55
C GLU A 44 3.24 11.98 3.46
N PHE A 45 2.36 11.30 2.71
CA PHE A 45 0.95 11.66 2.64
C PHE A 45 0.27 11.60 4.01
N LYS A 46 0.52 10.53 4.77
CA LYS A 46 -0.05 10.37 6.13
C LYS A 46 0.47 11.44 7.09
N ASP A 47 1.75 11.78 7.02
CA ASP A 47 2.37 12.79 7.87
C ASP A 47 1.80 14.19 7.56
N ALA A 48 1.69 14.56 6.28
CA ALA A 48 1.08 15.82 5.86
C ALA A 48 -0.39 15.94 6.31
N VAL A 49 -1.19 14.88 6.16
CA VAL A 49 -2.59 14.86 6.62
C VAL A 49 -2.68 15.03 8.14
N LYS A 50 -1.73 14.47 8.89
CA LYS A 50 -1.70 14.57 10.35
C LYS A 50 -1.39 15.99 10.81
N ASP A 51 -0.46 16.67 10.15
CA ASP A 51 -0.11 18.06 10.49
C ASP A 51 -1.27 19.01 10.16
N VAL A 52 -1.90 18.87 8.99
CA VAL A 52 -3.11 19.62 8.63
C VAL A 52 -4.24 19.40 9.65
N LYS A 53 -4.44 18.15 10.10
CA LYS A 53 -5.46 17.85 11.11
C LYS A 53 -5.19 18.55 12.44
N LYS A 54 -3.92 18.62 12.86
CA LYS A 54 -3.52 19.34 14.09
C LYS A 54 -3.75 20.84 13.96
N GLU A 55 -3.34 21.45 12.84
CA GLU A 55 -3.56 22.89 12.61
C GLU A 55 -5.05 23.25 12.62
N VAL A 56 -5.90 22.39 12.06
CA VAL A 56 -7.36 22.58 12.09
C VAL A 56 -7.94 22.39 13.50
N GLU A 57 -7.42 21.45 14.29
CA GLU A 57 -7.84 21.23 15.69
C GLU A 57 -7.39 22.37 16.61
N ASP A 58 -6.17 22.90 16.43
CA ASP A 58 -5.63 24.01 17.22
C ASP A 58 -6.26 25.36 16.83
N GLY A 59 -6.49 25.58 15.53
CA GLY A 59 -7.21 26.76 15.04
C GLY A 59 -8.68 26.82 15.48
N LYS A 60 -9.33 25.66 15.65
CA LYS A 60 -10.69 25.57 16.23
C LYS A 60 -10.74 25.83 17.73
N GLN A 61 -9.63 25.69 18.46
CA GLN A 61 -9.56 25.94 19.89
C GLN A 61 -9.36 27.43 20.21
N ALA A 62 -8.63 28.16 19.37
CA ALA A 62 -8.46 29.61 19.51
C ALA A 62 -9.79 30.39 19.36
N GLY A 63 -10.65 30.00 18.41
CA GLY A 63 -11.94 30.67 18.18
C GLY A 63 -13.04 30.39 19.21
N ARG A 64 -12.79 29.54 20.21
CA ARG A 64 -13.77 29.21 21.28
C ARG A 64 -13.43 29.88 22.63
N LEU A 65 -12.34 30.62 22.70
CA LEU A 65 -11.91 31.37 23.89
C LEU A 65 -12.32 32.86 23.83
N GLU A 66 -12.90 33.30 22.70
CA GLU A 66 -13.37 34.67 22.47
C GLU A 66 -14.92 34.81 22.49
N GLU A 67 -15.66 33.72 22.75
CA GLU A 67 -17.09 33.75 23.14
C GLU A 67 -17.24 33.55 24.66
#